data_AF-A0A9P6PN19-F1
#
_entry.id   AF-A0A9P6PN19-F1
#
_cell.length_a   1.000
_cell.length_b   1.000
_cell.length_c   1.000
_cell.angle_alpha   90.00
_cell.angle_beta   90.00
_cell.angle_gamma   90.00
#
_symmetry.space_group_name_H-M   'P 1'
#
loop_
_entity.id
_entity.type
_entity.pdbx_description
1 polymer ?
#
loop_
_entity_poly.entity_id
_entity_poly.type
_entity_poly.pdbx_seq_one_letter_code
_entity_poly.pdbx_strand_id
1 'polypeptide(L)'
;MNDNRITLFCLVDGEDTSNAFPVDIEATKTIGHLKELIKVKKAIAFSDIAADRLILSRVSIPIIDDDENSILLDHINQDEKKKLGPATRLSRVFPEELPEETVHIIVQRPPRHVPVGMPLSVDEWRQLVTQVESDFFSRASANYTGLVQFVKGGAVIPTTEGESTETQDPPSTADKVLDRIYRRAFPQLPLFGAAGCGKTRTVLEMLCKNWGFYFNASETDWGSSDVVMFVQYICREERYQSRDMASNNHVHVLALALALARIIILNHCLDIAEREGTAFTCKQWMLFQAGFRTMGAEDLFAELFKEIADRVHSHSISTETMGFLVRRQFSSLRQRLAATTLNAPTQRVRCKILLVIDDAQNLRKMEFGAFPSRPVRSDDFMRPILYPLVQGLCKIAHGTNSFCVVPCGTTSICDMDVLEDSGSVPKGYFAELGPFTDFQDWE
;
A
#
# COMPACT_ATOMS: atom_id res chain seq x y z
N MET A 1 16.36 -9.31 -57.35
CA MET A 1 16.45 -8.28 -56.31
C MET A 1 16.20 -9.00 -55.00
N ASN A 2 17.23 -9.22 -54.19
CA ASN A 2 17.04 -9.94 -52.93
C ASN A 2 16.25 -9.03 -52.00
N ASP A 3 15.05 -9.47 -51.61
CA ASP A 3 14.26 -8.79 -50.61
C ASP A 3 15.03 -8.85 -49.29
N ASN A 4 15.57 -7.71 -48.87
CA ASN A 4 16.44 -7.58 -47.70
C ASN A 4 15.65 -7.07 -46.49
N ARG A 5 14.34 -7.29 -46.49
CA ARG A 5 13.44 -6.97 -45.39
C ARG A 5 13.30 -8.16 -44.47
N ILE A 6 13.28 -7.86 -43.18
CA ILE A 6 13.01 -8.82 -42.11
C ILE A 6 11.80 -8.33 -41.33
N THR A 7 10.98 -9.28 -40.87
CA THR A 7 9.86 -9.01 -39.96
C THR A 7 10.29 -9.46 -38.57
N LEU A 8 10.28 -8.53 -37.62
CA LEU A 8 10.65 -8.79 -36.24
C LEU A 8 9.43 -8.66 -35.34
N PHE A 9 9.08 -9.75 -34.64
CA PHE A 9 8.07 -9.69 -33.59
C PHE A 9 8.65 -9.06 -32.33
N CYS A 10 8.06 -7.93 -31.95
CA CYS A 10 8.42 -7.14 -30.80
C CYS A 10 7.34 -7.30 -29.71
N LEU A 11 7.76 -7.35 -28.45
CA LEU A 11 6.87 -7.40 -27.31
C LEU A 11 7.28 -6.32 -26.30
N VAL A 12 6.32 -5.62 -25.71
CA VAL A 12 6.62 -4.67 -24.64
C VAL A 12 6.86 -5.45 -23.35
N ASP A 13 7.90 -5.08 -22.62
CA ASP A 13 8.25 -5.76 -21.37
C ASP A 13 7.10 -5.67 -20.36
N GLY A 14 6.72 -6.81 -19.77
CA GLY A 14 5.56 -6.93 -18.88
C GLY A 14 4.21 -7.17 -19.57
N GLU A 15 4.13 -7.11 -20.91
CA GLU A 15 2.95 -7.54 -21.66
C GLU A 15 2.96 -9.06 -21.92
N ASP A 16 1.77 -9.64 -22.08
CA ASP A 16 1.56 -11.04 -22.47
C ASP A 16 2.09 -11.32 -23.88
N THR A 17 2.63 -12.52 -24.15
CA THR A 17 3.15 -12.92 -25.47
C THR A 17 2.13 -12.80 -26.61
N SER A 18 0.84 -12.92 -26.31
CA SER A 18 -0.26 -12.65 -27.26
C SER A 18 -0.30 -11.21 -27.78
N ASN A 19 0.30 -10.25 -27.06
CA ASN A 19 0.40 -8.85 -27.47
C ASN A 19 1.62 -8.53 -28.35
N ALA A 20 2.40 -9.56 -28.72
CA ALA A 20 3.53 -9.40 -29.63
C ALA A 20 3.06 -8.83 -30.97
N PHE A 21 3.82 -7.89 -31.52
CA PHE A 21 3.47 -7.18 -32.74
C PHE A 21 4.61 -7.21 -33.76
N PRO A 22 4.32 -7.39 -35.05
CA PRO A 22 5.35 -7.44 -36.08
C PRO A 22 5.90 -6.05 -36.39
N VAL A 23 7.17 -5.94 -36.77
CA VAL A 23 7.79 -4.72 -37.30
C VAL A 23 8.63 -5.07 -38.52
N ASP A 24 8.29 -4.51 -39.68
CA ASP A 24 9.01 -4.72 -40.93
C ASP A 24 10.12 -3.69 -41.12
N ILE A 25 11.34 -4.16 -41.36
CA ILE A 25 12.51 -3.29 -41.49
C ILE A 25 13.58 -3.91 -42.40
N GLU A 26 14.32 -3.08 -43.13
CA GLU A 26 15.47 -3.53 -43.92
C GLU A 26 16.63 -3.99 -43.02
N ALA A 27 17.20 -5.16 -43.27
CA ALA A 27 18.27 -5.74 -42.45
C ALA A 27 19.56 -4.89 -42.42
N THR A 28 19.75 -3.99 -43.39
CA THR A 28 20.87 -3.03 -43.43
C THR A 28 20.72 -1.89 -42.43
N LYS A 29 19.51 -1.64 -41.93
CA LYS A 29 19.21 -0.57 -40.97
C LYS A 29 19.73 -0.92 -39.58
N THR A 30 19.81 0.10 -38.74
CA THR A 30 20.31 -0.01 -37.37
C THR A 30 19.19 -0.20 -36.36
N ILE A 31 19.56 -0.63 -35.16
CA ILE A 31 18.66 -0.68 -34.00
C ILE A 31 18.04 0.70 -33.72
N GLY A 32 18.75 1.81 -33.96
CA GLY A 32 18.17 3.15 -33.86
C GLY A 32 16.95 3.35 -34.78
N HIS A 33 17.03 2.91 -36.04
CA HIS A 33 15.90 2.98 -36.97
C HIS A 33 14.73 2.09 -36.52
N LEU A 34 15.01 0.93 -35.95
CA LEU A 34 14.00 0.03 -35.40
C LEU A 34 13.24 0.68 -34.22
N LYS A 35 13.93 1.41 -33.34
CA LYS A 35 13.28 2.13 -32.22
C LYS A 35 12.25 3.16 -32.71
N GLU A 36 12.57 3.89 -33.78
CA GLU A 36 11.64 4.87 -34.38
C GLU A 36 10.37 4.17 -34.89
N LEU A 37 10.52 3.03 -35.59
CA LEU A 37 9.38 2.27 -36.11
C LEU A 37 8.50 1.70 -34.98
N ILE A 38 9.12 1.16 -33.92
CA ILE A 38 8.40 0.66 -32.75
C ILE A 38 7.59 1.77 -32.09
N LYS A 39 8.19 2.95 -31.90
CA LYS A 39 7.50 4.11 -31.31
C LYS A 39 6.29 4.53 -32.14
N VAL A 40 6.42 4.58 -33.46
CA VAL A 40 5.30 4.90 -34.36
C VAL A 40 4.19 3.86 -34.23
N LYS A 41 4.54 2.57 -34.18
CA LYS A 41 3.55 1.48 -34.12
C LYS A 41 2.81 1.40 -32.79
N LYS A 42 3.47 1.74 -31.68
CA LYS A 42 2.91 1.80 -30.32
C LYS A 42 2.87 3.24 -29.80
N ALA A 43 2.38 4.17 -30.63
CA ALA A 43 2.40 5.61 -30.37
C ALA A 43 1.73 6.03 -29.05
N ILE A 44 0.66 5.35 -28.63
CA ILE A 44 -0.02 5.61 -27.36
C ILE A 44 0.88 5.19 -26.19
N ALA A 45 1.41 3.96 -26.23
CA ALA A 45 2.21 3.37 -25.15
C ALA A 45 3.57 4.07 -24.94
N PHE A 46 4.14 4.69 -25.99
CA PHE A 46 5.43 5.39 -25.94
C PHE A 46 5.32 6.89 -26.26
N SER A 47 4.14 7.48 -26.08
CA SER A 47 3.89 8.91 -26.36
C SER A 47 4.80 9.84 -25.54
N ASP A 48 5.16 9.42 -24.33
CA ASP A 48 5.94 10.16 -23.34
C ASP A 48 7.47 9.99 -23.46
N ILE A 49 7.95 9.10 -24.35
CA ILE A 49 9.36 8.70 -24.41
C ILE A 49 9.95 8.93 -25.80
N ALA A 50 11.10 9.59 -25.90
CA ALA A 50 11.83 9.71 -27.15
C ALA A 50 12.33 8.34 -27.63
N ALA A 51 12.24 8.06 -28.94
CA ALA A 51 12.48 6.72 -29.49
C ALA A 51 13.90 6.21 -29.17
N ASP A 52 14.90 7.09 -29.23
CA ASP A 52 16.29 6.81 -28.89
C ASP A 52 16.49 6.27 -27.47
N ARG A 53 15.60 6.64 -26.53
CA ARG A 53 15.62 6.20 -25.13
C ARG A 53 15.02 4.81 -24.90
N LEU A 54 14.30 4.21 -25.85
CA LEU A 54 13.80 2.84 -25.73
C LEU A 54 14.98 1.86 -25.57
N ILE A 55 14.85 0.88 -24.70
CA ILE A 55 15.85 -0.18 -24.52
C ILE A 55 15.35 -1.42 -25.27
N LEU A 56 16.13 -1.90 -26.23
CA LEU A 56 15.79 -3.11 -27.01
C LEU A 56 16.74 -4.24 -26.62
N SER A 57 16.17 -5.41 -26.37
CA SER A 57 16.91 -6.64 -26.05
C SER A 57 16.53 -7.73 -27.04
N ARG A 58 17.52 -8.42 -27.62
CA ARG A 58 17.29 -9.63 -28.43
C ARG A 58 16.94 -10.78 -27.51
N VAL A 59 15.93 -11.54 -27.90
CA VAL A 59 15.42 -12.75 -27.25
C VAL A 59 14.99 -13.78 -28.29
N SER A 60 14.60 -14.97 -27.85
CA SER A 60 14.04 -16.03 -28.68
C SER A 60 12.98 -16.77 -27.86
N ILE A 61 11.75 -16.25 -27.82
CA ILE A 61 10.67 -16.75 -26.95
C ILE A 61 9.54 -17.30 -27.81
N PRO A 62 9.10 -18.54 -27.64
CA PRO A 62 7.93 -19.06 -28.36
C PRO A 62 6.67 -18.27 -28.02
N ILE A 63 5.88 -17.94 -29.04
CA ILE A 63 4.51 -17.44 -28.91
C ILE A 63 3.63 -18.68 -28.80
N ILE A 64 3.03 -18.90 -27.63
CA ILE A 64 2.15 -20.06 -27.37
C ILE A 64 0.70 -19.56 -27.39
N ASP A 65 -0.15 -20.22 -28.19
CA ASP A 65 -1.57 -19.87 -28.38
C ASP A 65 -2.52 -20.48 -27.31
N ASP A 66 -1.98 -21.04 -26.21
CA ASP A 66 -2.80 -21.61 -25.13
C ASP A 66 -3.07 -20.56 -24.04
N ASP A 67 -4.36 -20.24 -23.84
CA ASP A 67 -4.90 -19.31 -22.82
C ASP A 67 -4.49 -19.66 -21.37
N GLU A 68 -3.90 -20.83 -21.10
CA GLU A 68 -3.48 -21.30 -19.78
C GLU A 68 -1.98 -21.15 -19.48
N ASN A 69 -1.14 -20.78 -20.47
CA ASN A 69 0.32 -20.81 -20.34
C ASN A 69 1.02 -19.59 -20.97
N SER A 70 0.42 -18.40 -20.88
CA SER A 70 1.09 -17.19 -21.34
C SER A 70 2.35 -16.90 -20.52
N ILE A 71 3.49 -17.01 -21.18
CA ILE A 71 4.80 -16.81 -20.56
C ILE A 71 4.96 -15.31 -20.28
N LEU A 72 4.74 -14.90 -19.03
CA LEU A 72 5.25 -13.62 -18.55
C LEU A 72 6.78 -13.61 -18.73
N LEU A 73 7.31 -12.55 -19.34
CA LEU A 73 8.72 -12.35 -19.73
C LEU A 73 9.76 -12.43 -18.59
N ASP A 74 9.31 -12.73 -17.37
CA ASP A 74 10.08 -12.85 -16.15
C ASP A 74 10.78 -14.21 -16.00
N HIS A 75 10.46 -15.21 -16.85
CA HIS A 75 11.12 -16.53 -16.87
C HIS A 75 12.26 -16.65 -17.88
N ILE A 76 12.55 -15.60 -18.65
CA ILE A 76 13.69 -15.62 -19.59
C ILE A 76 14.94 -15.32 -18.79
N ASN A 77 15.85 -16.29 -18.73
CA ASN A 77 17.14 -16.14 -18.07
C ASN A 77 17.81 -14.85 -18.55
N GLN A 78 18.37 -14.08 -17.61
CA GLN A 78 19.04 -12.81 -17.90
C GLN A 78 20.20 -12.99 -18.90
N ASP A 79 20.75 -14.20 -18.97
CA ASP A 79 21.78 -14.63 -19.92
C ASP A 79 21.29 -14.76 -21.38
N GLU A 80 19.97 -14.87 -21.60
CA GLU A 80 19.34 -14.95 -22.93
C GLU A 80 18.91 -13.57 -23.46
N LYS A 81 18.79 -12.55 -22.60
CA LYS A 81 18.44 -11.17 -22.98
C LYS A 81 19.71 -10.39 -23.38
N LYS A 82 20.00 -10.34 -24.68
CA LYS A 82 21.15 -9.56 -25.19
C LYS A 82 20.74 -8.13 -25.53
N LYS A 83 21.15 -7.15 -24.71
CA LYS A 83 20.92 -5.72 -24.97
C LYS A 83 21.53 -5.27 -26.30
N LEU A 84 20.75 -4.52 -27.07
CA LEU A 84 21.12 -4.09 -28.42
C LEU A 84 21.59 -2.63 -28.46
N GLY A 85 22.79 -2.40 -28.97
CA GLY A 85 23.35 -1.06 -29.16
C GLY A 85 22.71 -0.32 -30.33
N PRO A 86 22.51 1.02 -30.25
CA PRO A 86 21.77 1.79 -31.25
C PRO A 86 22.44 1.83 -32.63
N ALA A 87 23.78 1.76 -32.67
CA ALA A 87 24.57 1.73 -33.90
C ALA A 87 24.69 0.33 -34.53
N THR A 88 24.25 -0.71 -33.82
CA THR A 88 24.34 -2.09 -34.32
C THR A 88 23.39 -2.27 -35.50
N ARG A 89 23.87 -2.90 -36.57
CA ARG A 89 23.04 -3.25 -37.73
C ARG A 89 22.20 -4.49 -37.44
N LEU A 90 20.97 -4.51 -37.95
CA LEU A 90 20.05 -5.64 -37.78
C LEU A 90 20.62 -6.93 -38.36
N SER A 91 21.27 -6.87 -39.53
CA SER A 91 21.94 -8.03 -40.15
C SER A 91 23.06 -8.64 -39.30
N ARG A 92 23.63 -7.89 -38.35
CA ARG A 92 24.61 -8.42 -37.38
C ARG A 92 23.95 -9.06 -36.16
N VAL A 93 22.74 -8.61 -35.81
CA VAL A 93 21.98 -9.10 -34.67
C VAL A 93 21.19 -10.35 -35.05
N PHE A 94 20.69 -10.39 -36.29
CA PHE A 94 19.88 -11.47 -36.85
C PHE A 94 20.50 -11.93 -38.19
N PRO A 95 21.62 -12.68 -38.14
CA PRO A 95 22.32 -13.16 -39.34
C PRO A 95 21.73 -14.44 -39.95
N GLU A 96 20.90 -15.17 -39.20
CA GLU A 96 20.27 -16.45 -39.59
C GLU A 96 18.74 -16.27 -39.74
N GLU A 97 18.08 -17.22 -40.42
CA GLU A 97 16.62 -17.26 -40.48
C GLU A 97 16.04 -17.33 -39.07
N LEU A 98 15.09 -16.45 -38.81
CA LEU A 98 14.50 -16.28 -37.50
C LEU A 98 13.52 -17.43 -37.22
N PRO A 99 13.54 -18.03 -36.02
CA PRO A 99 12.57 -19.06 -35.67
C PRO A 99 11.13 -18.53 -35.82
N GLU A 100 10.31 -19.30 -36.55
CA GLU A 100 8.89 -19.00 -36.73
C GLU A 100 8.17 -18.99 -35.36
N GLU A 101 7.11 -18.18 -35.25
CA GLU A 101 6.28 -18.09 -34.04
C GLU A 101 7.07 -17.72 -32.76
N THR A 102 8.11 -16.88 -32.90
CA THR A 102 8.85 -16.38 -31.73
C THR A 102 8.84 -14.86 -31.59
N VAL A 103 8.89 -14.37 -30.35
CA VAL A 103 9.24 -13.00 -30.04
C VAL A 103 10.75 -12.85 -30.17
N HIS A 104 11.16 -11.85 -30.96
CA HIS A 104 12.55 -11.60 -31.31
C HIS A 104 13.16 -10.47 -30.48
N ILE A 105 12.33 -9.50 -30.08
CA ILE A 105 12.76 -8.28 -29.38
C ILE A 105 11.81 -7.99 -28.22
N ILE A 106 12.40 -7.75 -27.04
CA ILE A 106 11.71 -7.08 -25.94
C ILE A 106 11.98 -5.58 -26.00
N VAL A 107 10.91 -4.80 -25.89
CA VAL A 107 10.92 -3.34 -25.85
C VAL A 107 10.71 -2.89 -24.41
N GLN A 108 11.76 -2.34 -23.81
CA GLN A 108 11.75 -1.82 -22.44
C GLN A 108 11.75 -0.30 -22.45
N ARG A 109 11.04 0.29 -21.48
CA ARG A 109 11.20 1.71 -21.17
C ARG A 109 12.57 1.94 -20.52
N PRO A 110 13.22 3.10 -20.74
CA PRO A 110 14.34 3.48 -19.90
C PRO A 110 13.84 3.58 -18.45
N PRO A 111 14.62 3.16 -17.45
CA PRO A 111 14.28 3.51 -16.07
C PRO A 111 14.07 5.02 -16.01
N ARG A 112 12.93 5.45 -15.46
CA ARG A 112 12.62 6.87 -15.32
C ARG A 112 13.71 7.49 -14.44
N HIS A 113 14.70 8.11 -15.06
CA HIS A 113 15.56 9.10 -14.43
C HIS A 113 14.68 10.33 -14.14
N VAL A 114 13.82 10.23 -13.12
CA VAL A 114 13.69 11.37 -12.23
C VAL A 114 15.13 11.58 -11.73
N PRO A 115 15.71 12.78 -11.82
CA PRO A 115 16.92 13.05 -11.05
C PRO A 115 16.50 12.73 -9.62
N VAL A 116 16.96 11.60 -9.10
CA VAL A 116 16.87 11.34 -7.67
C VAL A 116 17.68 12.49 -7.11
N GLY A 117 16.99 13.51 -6.58
CA GLY A 117 17.64 14.52 -5.77
C GLY A 117 18.51 13.77 -4.78
N MET A 118 19.71 14.30 -4.49
CA MET A 118 20.59 13.68 -3.50
C MET A 118 19.75 13.21 -2.30
N PRO A 119 19.87 11.95 -1.86
CA PRO A 119 19.01 11.42 -0.81
C PRO A 119 19.01 12.37 0.37
N LEU A 120 17.86 12.93 0.70
CA LEU A 120 17.76 13.88 1.80
C LEU A 120 18.21 13.19 3.09
N SER A 121 18.96 13.90 3.90
CA SER A 121 19.29 13.50 5.27
C SER A 121 18.02 13.37 6.11
N VAL A 122 18.13 12.69 7.26
CA VAL A 122 17.01 12.54 8.21
C VAL A 122 16.48 13.90 8.67
N ASP A 123 17.36 14.89 8.81
CA ASP A 123 17.01 16.24 9.24
C ASP A 123 16.28 17.02 8.15
N GLU A 124 16.71 16.92 6.90
CA GLU A 124 16.03 17.51 5.75
C GLU A 124 14.64 16.88 5.54
N TRP A 125 14.52 15.55 5.69
CA TRP A 125 13.20 14.89 5.66
C TRP A 125 12.29 15.36 6.79
N ARG A 126 12.83 15.54 8.00
CA ARG A 126 12.06 16.08 9.12
C ARG A 126 11.55 17.49 8.79
N GLN A 127 12.42 18.36 8.28
CA GLN A 127 12.04 19.71 7.87
C GLN A 127 10.98 19.69 6.78
N LEU A 128 11.12 18.79 5.78
CA LEU A 128 10.17 18.64 4.69
C LEU A 128 8.79 18.20 5.19
N VAL A 129 8.74 17.20 6.08
CA VAL A 129 7.46 16.75 6.69
C VAL A 129 6.84 17.89 7.52
N THR A 130 7.64 18.60 8.32
CA THR A 130 7.15 19.77 9.07
C THR A 130 6.63 20.88 8.16
N GLN A 131 7.26 21.09 7.00
CA GLN A 131 6.79 22.06 6.02
C GLN A 131 5.46 21.63 5.41
N VAL A 132 5.34 20.37 4.97
CA VAL A 132 4.08 19.80 4.47
C VAL A 132 2.97 19.95 5.52
N GLU A 133 3.23 19.60 6.77
CA GLU A 133 2.30 19.76 7.89
C GLU A 133 1.87 21.23 8.09
N SER A 134 2.84 22.16 8.09
CA SER A 134 2.59 23.59 8.27
C SER A 134 1.77 24.20 7.13
N ASP A 135 2.05 23.79 5.88
CA ASP A 135 1.32 24.29 4.72
C ASP A 135 -0.10 23.72 4.71
N PHE A 136 -0.23 22.41 4.95
CA PHE A 136 -1.51 21.70 4.96
C PHE A 136 -2.44 22.18 6.07
N PHE A 137 -1.91 22.45 7.27
CA PHE A 137 -2.68 22.95 8.42
C PHE A 137 -2.42 24.43 8.73
N SER A 138 -2.06 25.23 7.71
CA SER A 138 -1.92 26.67 7.91
C SER A 138 -3.25 27.26 8.42
N ARG A 139 -3.20 28.26 9.31
CA ARG A 139 -4.43 28.83 9.91
C ARG A 139 -5.40 29.44 8.90
N ALA A 140 -4.93 29.76 7.69
CA ALA A 140 -5.74 30.28 6.61
C ALA A 140 -6.31 29.18 5.69
N SER A 141 -5.88 27.93 5.86
CA SER A 141 -6.35 26.81 5.03
C SER A 141 -7.80 26.40 5.37
N ALA A 142 -8.51 25.91 4.34
CA ALA A 142 -9.80 25.24 4.52
C ALA A 142 -9.65 24.01 5.42
N ASN A 143 -8.56 23.25 5.25
CA ASN A 143 -8.24 22.05 6.01
C ASN A 143 -8.19 22.31 7.52
N TYR A 144 -7.44 23.34 7.95
CA TYR A 144 -7.40 23.74 9.36
C TYR A 144 -8.76 24.20 9.87
N THR A 145 -9.48 25.01 9.07
CA THR A 145 -10.80 25.53 9.44
C THR A 145 -11.82 24.41 9.66
N GLY A 146 -11.88 23.45 8.72
CA GLY A 146 -12.75 22.28 8.81
C GLY A 146 -12.39 21.39 9.99
N LEU A 147 -11.09 21.18 10.25
CA LEU A 147 -10.65 20.42 11.42
C LEU A 147 -11.06 21.09 12.74
N VAL A 148 -10.94 22.41 12.84
CA VAL A 148 -11.40 23.17 14.02
C VAL A 148 -12.91 23.04 14.21
N GLN A 149 -13.70 23.18 13.15
CA GLN A 149 -15.15 23.01 13.21
C GLN A 149 -15.54 21.60 13.68
N PHE A 150 -14.85 20.57 13.18
CA PHE A 150 -15.06 19.19 13.59
C PHE A 150 -14.74 18.99 15.08
N VAL A 151 -13.55 19.42 15.54
CA VAL A 151 -13.13 19.25 16.94
C VAL A 151 -14.05 19.99 17.91
N LYS A 152 -14.58 21.16 17.53
CA LYS A 152 -15.55 21.92 18.32
C LYS A 152 -16.96 21.30 18.37
N GLY A 153 -17.23 20.26 17.59
CA GLY A 153 -18.56 19.64 17.52
C GLY A 153 -19.56 20.39 16.63
N GLY A 154 -19.09 21.15 15.63
CA GLY A 154 -19.94 21.89 14.69
C GLY A 154 -20.81 21.02 13.77
N ALA A 155 -20.50 19.73 13.65
CA ALA A 155 -21.39 18.73 13.07
C ALA A 155 -22.23 18.11 14.20
N VAL A 156 -23.52 18.41 14.23
CA VAL A 156 -24.49 17.79 15.15
C VAL A 156 -24.48 16.28 14.90
N ILE A 157 -23.75 15.54 15.71
CA ILE A 157 -23.81 14.08 15.74
C ILE A 157 -25.14 13.75 16.43
N PRO A 158 -26.05 12.97 15.82
CA PRO A 158 -27.24 12.49 16.51
C PRO A 158 -26.80 11.64 17.70
N THR A 159 -26.83 12.21 18.90
CA THR A 159 -26.68 11.47 20.13
C THR A 159 -28.03 10.84 20.44
N THR A 160 -28.22 9.59 20.02
CA THR A 160 -29.18 8.72 20.72
C THR A 160 -28.57 8.35 22.06
N GLU A 161 -28.51 9.32 22.98
CA GLU A 161 -28.39 9.03 24.41
C GLU A 161 -29.77 8.60 24.87
N GLY A 162 -30.06 7.31 24.72
CA GLY A 162 -31.07 6.69 25.56
C GLY A 162 -30.46 6.58 26.95
N GLU A 163 -31.11 7.20 27.94
CA GLU A 163 -30.85 6.93 29.36
C GLU A 163 -31.09 5.43 29.62
N SER A 164 -30.04 4.62 29.48
CA SER A 164 -30.06 3.23 29.94
C SER A 164 -29.73 3.25 31.44
N THR A 165 -30.75 2.98 32.25
CA THR A 165 -30.60 2.60 33.66
C THR A 165 -29.49 1.56 33.81
N GLU A 166 -28.62 1.72 34.82
CA GLU A 166 -27.52 0.81 35.15
C GLU A 166 -28.01 -0.61 35.49
N THR A 167 -28.40 -1.38 34.48
CA THR A 167 -28.25 -2.82 34.46
C THR A 167 -26.89 -3.10 33.82
N GLN A 168 -26.06 -3.92 34.45
CA GLN A 168 -24.78 -4.35 33.86
C GLN A 168 -25.09 -5.17 32.60
N ASP A 169 -25.14 -4.49 31.45
CA ASP A 169 -25.29 -5.15 30.17
C ASP A 169 -24.10 -6.10 29.96
N PRO A 170 -24.34 -7.30 29.39
CA PRO A 170 -23.26 -8.24 29.10
C PRO A 170 -22.21 -7.58 28.21
N PRO A 171 -20.92 -7.93 28.35
CA PRO A 171 -19.84 -7.33 27.58
C PRO A 171 -20.09 -7.54 26.08
N SER A 172 -20.01 -6.43 25.33
CA SER A 172 -20.17 -6.45 23.88
C SER A 172 -19.09 -7.31 23.20
N THR A 173 -19.31 -7.68 21.94
CA THR A 173 -18.29 -8.33 21.11
C THR A 173 -17.01 -7.51 21.06
N ALA A 174 -17.12 -6.18 20.93
CA ALA A 174 -15.97 -5.29 20.95
C ALA A 174 -15.19 -5.36 22.27
N ASP A 175 -15.88 -5.43 23.42
CA ASP A 175 -15.24 -5.55 24.74
C ASP A 175 -14.46 -6.85 24.88
N LYS A 176 -15.04 -7.96 24.41
CA LYS A 176 -14.39 -9.28 24.41
C LYS A 176 -13.13 -9.28 23.53
N VAL A 177 -13.20 -8.67 22.34
CA VAL A 177 -12.05 -8.58 21.43
C VAL A 177 -10.95 -7.68 22.01
N LEU A 178 -11.30 -6.52 22.56
CA LEU A 178 -10.34 -5.62 23.20
C LEU A 178 -9.63 -6.30 24.38
N ASP A 179 -10.36 -6.99 25.25
CA ASP A 179 -9.77 -7.76 26.35
C ASP A 179 -8.76 -8.79 25.84
N ARG A 180 -9.08 -9.49 24.74
CA ARG A 180 -8.15 -10.41 24.06
C ARG A 180 -6.90 -9.71 23.53
N ILE A 181 -7.03 -8.51 22.95
CA ILE A 181 -5.91 -7.71 22.44
C ILE A 181 -4.97 -7.30 23.58
N TYR A 182 -5.53 -6.89 24.73
CA TYR A 182 -4.74 -6.42 25.87
C TYR A 182 -4.01 -7.54 26.60
N ARG A 183 -4.59 -8.74 26.67
CA ARG A 183 -3.96 -9.90 27.33
C ARG A 183 -2.82 -10.52 26.52
N ARG A 184 -2.69 -10.21 25.23
CA ARG A 184 -1.71 -10.82 24.33
C ARG A 184 -0.46 -9.96 24.19
N ALA A 185 0.69 -10.59 24.02
CA ALA A 185 1.94 -9.89 23.69
C ALA A 185 2.11 -9.61 22.19
N PHE A 186 1.25 -10.19 21.34
CA PHE A 186 1.41 -10.13 19.88
C PHE A 186 0.87 -8.83 19.27
N PRO A 187 1.50 -8.34 18.19
CA PRO A 187 1.15 -7.08 17.54
C PRO A 187 0.04 -7.22 16.50
N GLN A 188 -0.60 -8.39 16.36
CA GLN A 188 -1.64 -8.65 15.35
C GLN A 188 -2.80 -9.43 15.95
N LEU A 189 -4.03 -9.14 15.49
CA LEU A 189 -5.23 -9.92 15.78
C LEU A 189 -6.21 -9.84 14.60
N PRO A 190 -6.20 -10.82 13.68
CA PRO A 190 -7.16 -10.87 12.58
C PRO A 190 -8.60 -11.11 13.03
N LEU A 191 -9.57 -10.48 12.37
CA LEU A 191 -11.01 -10.66 12.61
C LEU A 191 -11.72 -11.12 11.32
N PHE A 192 -12.27 -12.32 11.34
CA PHE A 192 -12.92 -12.93 10.18
C PHE A 192 -14.33 -13.40 10.49
N GLY A 193 -15.16 -13.46 9.45
CA GLY A 193 -16.55 -13.92 9.55
C GLY A 193 -17.30 -13.70 8.23
N ALA A 194 -18.48 -14.31 8.09
CA ALA A 194 -19.30 -14.17 6.88
C ALA A 194 -19.68 -12.71 6.59
N ALA A 195 -20.00 -12.38 5.34
CA ALA A 195 -20.55 -11.07 5.01
C ALA A 195 -21.81 -10.80 5.86
N GLY A 196 -21.95 -9.58 6.40
CA GLY A 196 -23.08 -9.21 7.24
C GLY A 196 -22.99 -9.61 8.72
N CYS A 197 -21.98 -10.36 9.17
CA CYS A 197 -21.88 -10.81 10.58
C CYS A 197 -21.49 -9.69 11.59
N GLY A 198 -21.46 -8.42 11.19
CA GLY A 198 -21.19 -7.30 12.11
C GLY A 198 -19.70 -7.01 12.38
N LYS A 199 -18.79 -7.48 11.53
CA LYS A 199 -17.33 -7.19 11.60
C LYS A 199 -17.00 -5.69 11.66
N THR A 200 -17.39 -4.93 10.63
CA THR A 200 -17.19 -3.47 10.56
C THR A 200 -17.78 -2.77 11.78
N ARG A 201 -19.00 -3.14 12.19
CA ARG A 201 -19.61 -2.61 13.42
C ARG A 201 -18.75 -2.88 14.65
N THR A 202 -18.22 -4.10 14.80
CA THR A 202 -17.36 -4.49 15.92
C THR A 202 -16.09 -3.65 15.94
N VAL A 203 -15.38 -3.49 14.82
CA VAL A 203 -14.13 -2.69 14.78
C VAL A 203 -14.38 -1.21 15.00
N LEU A 204 -15.47 -0.64 14.50
CA LEU A 204 -15.85 0.75 14.78
C LEU A 204 -16.20 0.95 16.26
N GLU A 205 -16.90 -0.01 16.88
CA GLU A 205 -17.17 0.02 18.33
C GLU A 205 -15.89 -0.10 19.16
N MET A 206 -14.95 -0.95 18.75
CA MET A 206 -13.62 -1.03 19.38
C MET A 206 -12.90 0.32 19.32
N LEU A 207 -12.97 1.02 18.18
CA LEU A 207 -12.35 2.33 17.98
C LEU A 207 -13.07 3.47 18.72
N CYS A 208 -14.36 3.33 19.04
CA CYS A 208 -15.04 4.23 19.97
C CYS A 208 -14.50 4.12 21.40
N LYS A 209 -14.00 2.93 21.78
CA LYS A 209 -13.56 2.61 23.15
C LYS A 209 -12.03 2.68 23.31
N ASN A 210 -11.27 2.61 22.22
CA ASN A 210 -9.81 2.60 22.24
C ASN A 210 -9.22 3.41 21.07
N TRP A 211 -8.14 4.15 21.32
CA TRP A 211 -7.42 4.89 20.28
C TRP A 211 -6.90 3.98 19.17
N GLY A 212 -7.12 4.37 17.92
CA GLY A 212 -6.67 3.58 16.78
C GLY A 212 -6.91 4.25 15.44
N PHE A 213 -6.31 3.66 14.40
CA PHE A 213 -6.42 4.10 13.03
C PHE A 213 -7.29 3.13 12.22
N TYR A 214 -8.24 3.66 11.45
CA TYR A 214 -9.20 2.89 10.65
C TYR A 214 -8.94 3.00 9.14
N PHE A 215 -8.23 2.04 8.58
CA PHE A 215 -7.92 1.97 7.15
C PHE A 215 -9.02 1.16 6.43
N ASN A 216 -9.76 1.79 5.52
CA ASN A 216 -10.78 1.10 4.73
C ASN A 216 -10.21 0.68 3.37
N ALA A 217 -10.18 -0.62 3.08
CA ALA A 217 -9.71 -1.14 1.80
C ALA A 217 -10.78 -1.22 0.70
N SER A 218 -12.00 -0.80 0.98
CA SER A 218 -13.12 -0.78 0.04
C SER A 218 -13.26 0.59 -0.62
N GLU A 219 -13.57 0.61 -1.92
CA GLU A 219 -13.85 1.84 -2.68
C GLU A 219 -15.27 2.38 -2.46
N THR A 220 -16.18 1.51 -1.99
CA THR A 220 -17.62 1.81 -1.93
C THR A 220 -18.13 2.10 -0.52
N ASP A 221 -17.30 1.85 0.49
CA ASP A 221 -17.71 1.91 1.89
C ASP A 221 -17.27 3.20 2.60
N TRP A 222 -17.80 3.37 3.81
CA TRP A 222 -17.51 4.49 4.70
C TRP A 222 -16.04 4.50 5.11
N GLY A 223 -15.35 5.64 4.90
CA GLY A 223 -13.95 5.79 5.25
C GLY A 223 -13.18 6.67 4.29
N SER A 224 -11.92 6.93 4.63
CA SER A 224 -10.99 7.64 3.75
C SER A 224 -10.63 6.78 2.54
N SER A 225 -10.40 7.44 1.41
CA SER A 225 -9.82 6.83 0.21
C SER A 225 -8.30 6.73 0.25
N ASP A 226 -7.65 6.99 1.40
CA ASP A 226 -6.20 6.96 1.56
C ASP A 226 -5.57 5.58 1.23
N VAL A 227 -6.23 4.48 1.61
CA VAL A 227 -5.81 3.12 1.22
C VAL A 227 -6.00 2.86 -0.27
N VAL A 228 -7.12 3.31 -0.85
CA VAL A 228 -7.37 3.20 -2.30
C VAL A 228 -6.30 3.98 -3.07
N MET A 229 -5.95 5.18 -2.59
CA MET A 229 -4.88 5.98 -3.15
C MET A 229 -3.52 5.30 -2.98
N PHE A 230 -3.23 4.70 -1.83
CA PHE A 230 -2.03 3.90 -1.60
C PHE A 230 -1.90 2.79 -2.66
N VAL A 231 -2.98 2.05 -2.93
CA VAL A 231 -3.01 1.05 -4.00
C VAL A 231 -2.76 1.70 -5.36
N GLN A 232 -3.43 2.82 -5.67
CA GLN A 232 -3.22 3.54 -6.94
C GLN A 232 -1.76 3.99 -7.14
N TYR A 233 -1.07 4.45 -6.09
CA TYR A 233 0.36 4.79 -6.18
C TYR A 233 1.20 3.56 -6.52
N ILE A 234 0.90 2.41 -5.90
CA ILE A 234 1.57 1.15 -6.23
C ILE A 234 1.30 0.79 -7.69
N CYS A 235 0.03 0.76 -8.09
CA CYS A 235 -0.38 0.32 -9.43
C CYS A 235 0.09 1.23 -10.57
N ARG A 236 0.33 2.52 -10.31
CA ARG A 236 0.73 3.49 -11.33
C ARG A 236 2.23 3.65 -11.50
N GLU A 237 3.01 3.28 -10.50
CA GLU A 237 4.44 3.56 -10.46
C GLU A 237 5.27 2.28 -10.32
N GLU A 238 5.99 1.93 -11.39
CA GLU A 238 6.89 0.75 -11.49
C GLU A 238 7.89 0.65 -10.32
N ARG A 239 8.21 1.77 -9.64
CA ARG A 239 9.10 1.76 -8.47
C ARG A 239 8.55 1.00 -7.26
N TYR A 240 7.23 0.84 -7.19
CA TYR A 240 6.52 0.17 -6.10
C TYR A 240 6.04 -1.23 -6.49
N GLN A 241 5.86 -1.49 -7.79
CA GLN A 241 5.61 -2.81 -8.37
C GLN A 241 6.93 -3.41 -8.86
N SER A 242 7.62 -4.18 -8.02
CA SER A 242 8.87 -4.82 -8.44
C SER A 242 9.00 -6.23 -7.88
N ARG A 243 9.34 -7.18 -8.76
CA ARG A 243 9.70 -8.56 -8.38
C ARG A 243 11.04 -8.62 -7.61
N ASP A 244 11.74 -7.50 -7.46
CA ASP A 244 12.92 -7.41 -6.60
C ASP A 244 12.52 -7.18 -5.13
N MET A 245 12.85 -8.14 -4.27
CA MET A 245 12.63 -8.04 -2.81
C MET A 245 13.23 -6.77 -2.19
N ALA A 246 14.33 -6.23 -2.72
CA ALA A 246 14.93 -4.99 -2.23
C ALA A 246 14.10 -3.76 -2.62
N SER A 247 13.37 -3.83 -3.74
CA SER A 247 12.46 -2.79 -4.24
C SER A 247 11.11 -2.77 -3.51
N ASN A 248 10.68 -3.88 -2.90
CA ASN A 248 9.50 -3.95 -2.01
C ASN A 248 9.61 -3.05 -0.76
N ASN A 249 10.82 -2.59 -0.44
CA ASN A 249 11.04 -1.58 0.60
C ASN A 249 10.28 -0.28 0.33
N HIS A 250 10.07 0.09 -0.93
CA HIS A 250 9.34 1.31 -1.29
C HIS A 250 7.85 1.23 -0.93
N VAL A 251 7.23 0.04 -0.98
CA VAL A 251 5.84 -0.14 -0.53
C VAL A 251 5.73 -0.02 0.98
N HIS A 252 6.71 -0.53 1.73
CA HIS A 252 6.78 -0.30 3.18
C HIS A 252 6.90 1.18 3.53
N VAL A 253 7.66 1.95 2.74
CA VAL A 253 7.74 3.41 2.89
C VAL A 253 6.37 4.08 2.71
N LEU A 254 5.60 3.69 1.68
CA LEU A 254 4.25 4.20 1.46
C LEU A 254 3.28 3.81 2.60
N ALA A 255 3.37 2.58 3.11
CA ALA A 255 2.57 2.13 4.25
C ALA A 255 2.90 2.93 5.53
N LEU A 256 4.18 3.27 5.72
CA LEU A 256 4.61 4.17 6.80
C LEU A 256 4.14 5.62 6.56
N ALA A 257 4.10 6.10 5.32
CA ALA A 257 3.55 7.42 4.97
C ALA A 257 2.06 7.50 5.27
N LEU A 258 1.32 6.44 4.96
CA LEU A 258 -0.10 6.30 5.29
C LEU A 258 -0.32 6.41 6.82
N ALA A 259 0.48 5.69 7.62
CA ALA A 259 0.45 5.82 9.08
C ALA A 259 0.85 7.22 9.56
N LEU A 260 1.87 7.84 8.94
CA LEU A 260 2.36 9.16 9.31
C LEU A 260 1.28 10.23 9.14
N ALA A 261 0.57 10.22 8.01
CA ALA A 261 -0.53 11.16 7.74
C ALA A 261 -1.57 11.11 8.86
N ARG A 262 -2.00 9.91 9.28
CA ARG A 262 -2.97 9.75 10.36
C ARG A 262 -2.47 10.19 11.73
N ILE A 263 -1.18 9.96 12.02
CA ILE A 263 -0.54 10.42 13.26
C ILE A 263 -0.51 11.96 13.30
N ILE A 264 -0.15 12.61 12.20
CA ILE A 264 -0.12 14.08 12.09
C ILE A 264 -1.53 14.65 12.31
N ILE A 265 -2.53 14.12 11.59
CA ILE A 265 -3.92 14.58 11.73
C ILE A 265 -4.42 14.43 13.17
N LEU A 266 -4.18 13.28 13.82
CA LEU A 266 -4.59 13.08 15.21
C LEU A 266 -3.88 14.05 16.17
N ASN A 267 -2.59 14.30 15.98
CA ASN A 267 -1.87 15.30 16.77
C ASN A 267 -2.50 16.69 16.61
N HIS A 268 -2.90 17.09 15.40
CA HIS A 268 -3.59 18.36 15.18
C HIS A 268 -4.97 18.41 15.84
N CYS A 269 -5.75 17.32 15.80
CA CYS A 269 -7.01 17.25 16.54
C CYS A 269 -6.81 17.49 18.04
N LEU A 270 -5.79 16.85 18.63
CA LEU A 270 -5.45 17.01 20.04
C LEU A 270 -4.97 18.44 20.36
N ASP A 271 -4.14 19.04 19.49
CA ASP A 271 -3.68 20.43 19.62
C ASP A 271 -4.83 21.43 19.58
N ILE A 272 -5.77 21.24 18.66
CA ILE A 272 -6.95 22.10 18.55
C ILE A 272 -7.80 21.94 19.81
N ALA A 273 -8.06 20.71 20.25
CA ALA A 273 -8.87 20.45 21.44
C ALA A 273 -8.26 21.11 22.69
N GLU A 274 -6.94 21.01 22.86
CA GLU A 274 -6.21 21.64 23.95
C GLU A 274 -6.30 23.19 23.90
N ARG A 275 -6.13 23.78 22.71
CA ARG A 275 -6.23 25.25 22.52
C ARG A 275 -7.65 25.77 22.75
N GLU A 276 -8.65 25.00 22.36
CA GLU A 276 -10.06 25.35 22.46
C GLU A 276 -10.67 24.97 23.82
N GLY A 277 -9.90 24.29 24.68
CA GLY A 277 -10.38 23.83 25.99
C GLY A 277 -11.46 22.76 25.90
N THR A 278 -11.52 22.00 24.80
CA THR A 278 -12.49 20.91 24.59
C THR A 278 -11.84 19.55 24.76
N ALA A 279 -12.63 18.52 25.07
CA ALA A 279 -12.14 17.14 25.06
C ALA A 279 -12.18 16.57 23.63
N PHE A 280 -11.16 15.77 23.26
CA PHE A 280 -11.17 14.98 22.03
C PHE A 280 -11.14 13.49 22.38
N THR A 281 -12.15 12.75 21.93
CA THR A 281 -12.42 11.37 22.35
C THR A 281 -12.13 10.36 21.25
N CYS A 282 -11.96 9.10 21.63
CA CYS A 282 -11.87 7.97 20.70
C CYS A 282 -13.07 7.91 19.73
N LYS A 283 -14.28 8.20 20.22
CA LYS A 283 -15.51 8.24 19.40
C LYS A 283 -15.46 9.35 18.35
N GLN A 284 -15.03 10.56 18.71
CA GLN A 284 -14.84 11.64 17.73
C GLN A 284 -13.78 11.25 16.70
N TRP A 285 -12.66 10.68 17.14
CA TRP A 285 -11.62 10.22 16.21
C TRP A 285 -12.09 9.10 15.26
N MET A 286 -12.86 8.15 15.75
CA MET A 286 -13.49 7.11 14.91
C MET A 286 -14.42 7.74 13.87
N LEU A 287 -15.31 8.64 14.30
CA LEU A 287 -16.26 9.32 13.42
C LEU A 287 -15.55 10.15 12.35
N PHE A 288 -14.42 10.77 12.67
CA PHE A 288 -13.64 11.50 11.68
C PHE A 288 -13.08 10.57 10.59
N GLN A 289 -12.58 9.39 10.98
CA GLN A 289 -11.96 8.46 10.03
C GLN A 289 -12.96 7.71 9.15
N ALA A 290 -14.09 7.29 9.73
CA ALA A 290 -15.10 6.48 9.03
C ALA A 290 -16.25 7.33 8.45
N GLY A 291 -16.56 8.46 9.08
CA GLY A 291 -17.80 9.21 8.85
C GLY A 291 -17.62 10.64 8.32
N PHE A 292 -16.43 11.12 7.99
CA PHE A 292 -16.24 12.52 7.55
C PHE A 292 -17.14 12.93 6.37
N ARG A 293 -17.47 12.00 5.46
CA ARG A 293 -18.36 12.24 4.32
C ARG A 293 -19.78 12.63 4.74
N THR A 294 -20.31 12.12 5.86
CA THR A 294 -21.64 12.53 6.35
C THR A 294 -21.63 13.93 6.96
N MET A 295 -20.45 14.45 7.26
CA MET A 295 -20.27 15.75 7.91
C MET A 295 -19.91 16.86 6.92
N GLY A 296 -19.92 16.56 5.61
CA GLY A 296 -19.51 17.51 4.56
C GLY A 296 -18.04 17.93 4.65
N ALA A 297 -17.21 17.15 5.35
CA ALA A 297 -15.79 17.40 5.49
C ALA A 297 -15.01 16.82 4.30
N GLU A 298 -13.86 17.41 4.01
CA GLU A 298 -12.91 16.91 3.01
C GLU A 298 -12.15 15.67 3.53
N ASP A 299 -11.63 14.86 2.61
CA ASP A 299 -10.85 13.66 2.95
C ASP A 299 -9.40 14.04 3.27
N LEU A 300 -9.22 14.69 4.41
CA LEU A 300 -7.90 15.19 4.84
C LEU A 300 -6.86 14.08 4.95
N PHE A 301 -7.29 12.84 5.18
CA PHE A 301 -6.43 11.67 5.26
C PHE A 301 -5.84 11.33 3.89
N ALA A 302 -6.68 11.24 2.86
CA ALA A 302 -6.23 10.96 1.49
C ALA A 302 -5.39 12.12 0.94
N GLU A 303 -5.79 13.37 1.20
CA GLU A 303 -5.05 14.55 0.74
C GLU A 303 -3.68 14.68 1.39
N LEU A 304 -3.57 14.54 2.71
CA LEU A 304 -2.27 14.61 3.39
C LEU A 304 -1.38 13.41 3.03
N PHE A 305 -1.96 12.22 2.91
CA PHE A 305 -1.23 11.05 2.43
C PHE A 305 -0.63 11.30 1.05
N LYS A 306 -1.42 11.87 0.12
CA LYS A 306 -0.97 12.24 -1.22
C LYS A 306 0.24 13.18 -1.19
N GLU A 307 0.15 14.26 -0.41
CA GLU A 307 1.24 15.24 -0.29
C GLU A 307 2.54 14.58 0.21
N ILE A 308 2.44 13.71 1.23
CA ILE A 308 3.60 12.96 1.73
C ILE A 308 4.12 11.97 0.69
N ALA A 309 3.23 11.22 0.02
CA ALA A 309 3.57 10.25 -1.00
C ALA A 309 4.28 10.88 -2.21
N ASP A 310 3.83 12.07 -2.65
CA ASP A 310 4.46 12.83 -3.73
C ASP A 310 5.88 13.27 -3.36
N ARG A 311 6.13 13.66 -2.10
CA ARG A 311 7.48 13.97 -1.62
C ARG A 311 8.36 12.74 -1.55
N VAL A 312 7.84 11.62 -1.01
CA VAL A 312 8.49 10.31 -0.99
C VAL A 312 8.90 9.90 -2.41
N HIS A 313 8.00 10.07 -3.37
CA HIS A 313 8.27 9.77 -4.76
C HIS A 313 9.38 10.67 -5.32
N SER A 314 9.30 11.98 -5.06
CA SER A 314 10.25 12.95 -5.63
C SER A 314 11.68 12.82 -5.09
N HIS A 315 11.86 12.44 -3.82
CA HIS A 315 13.18 12.51 -3.15
C HIS A 315 13.77 11.15 -2.78
N SER A 316 13.02 10.05 -2.92
CA SER A 316 13.44 8.68 -2.55
C SER A 316 13.96 8.56 -1.11
N ILE A 317 13.13 8.04 -0.22
CA ILE A 317 13.48 7.79 1.19
C ILE A 317 13.71 6.30 1.44
N SER A 318 14.63 5.98 2.36
CA SER A 318 14.80 4.60 2.83
C SER A 318 13.72 4.21 3.84
N THR A 319 13.41 2.92 3.94
CA THR A 319 12.51 2.39 4.98
C THR A 319 13.01 2.69 6.39
N GLU A 320 14.32 2.73 6.61
CA GLU A 320 14.91 3.03 7.92
C GLU A 320 14.67 4.48 8.32
N THR A 321 14.93 5.43 7.42
CA THR A 321 14.70 6.86 7.63
C THR A 321 13.21 7.13 7.84
N MET A 322 12.35 6.60 6.97
CA MET A 322 10.90 6.75 7.11
C MET A 322 10.40 6.14 8.43
N GLY A 323 10.87 4.93 8.74
CA GLY A 323 10.55 4.26 9.99
C GLY A 323 11.00 5.04 11.22
N PHE A 324 12.16 5.72 11.18
CA PHE A 324 12.61 6.59 12.26
C PHE A 324 11.67 7.78 12.49
N LEU A 325 11.26 8.46 11.41
CA LEU A 325 10.35 9.61 11.47
C LEU A 325 8.99 9.20 12.06
N VAL A 326 8.41 8.11 11.56
CA VAL A 326 7.13 7.58 12.04
C VAL A 326 7.23 7.13 13.50
N ARG A 327 8.28 6.38 13.87
CA ARG A 327 8.48 5.92 15.25
C ARG A 327 8.55 7.06 16.25
N ARG A 328 9.21 8.16 15.88
CA ARG A 328 9.33 9.35 16.73
C ARG A 328 7.96 10.00 16.95
N GLN A 329 7.21 10.26 15.88
CA GLN A 329 5.88 10.86 15.95
C GLN A 329 4.89 9.96 16.70
N PHE A 330 4.90 8.66 16.41
CA PHE A 330 4.06 7.66 17.08
C PHE A 330 4.35 7.56 18.58
N SER A 331 5.62 7.56 18.98
CA SER A 331 6.02 7.52 20.39
C SER A 331 5.55 8.76 21.16
N SER A 332 5.68 9.94 20.55
CA SER A 332 5.20 11.20 21.13
C SER A 332 3.68 11.21 21.29
N LEU A 333 2.94 10.81 20.23
CA LEU A 333 1.49 10.66 20.28
C LEU A 333 1.06 9.70 21.40
N ARG A 334 1.70 8.53 21.52
CA ARG A 334 1.37 7.56 22.57
C ARG A 334 1.55 8.13 23.97
N GLN A 335 2.64 8.85 24.22
CA GLN A 335 2.88 9.50 25.52
C GLN A 335 1.77 10.51 25.83
N ARG A 336 1.35 11.29 24.83
CA ARG A 336 0.26 12.26 24.97
C ARG A 336 -1.07 11.59 25.29
N LEU A 337 -1.46 10.55 24.54
CA LEU A 337 -2.69 9.81 24.78
C LEU A 337 -2.70 9.09 26.14
N ALA A 338 -1.55 8.56 26.58
CA ALA A 338 -1.41 7.97 27.90
C ALA A 338 -1.59 9.01 29.03
N ALA A 339 -1.06 10.23 28.86
CA ALA A 339 -1.24 11.32 29.81
C ALA A 339 -2.72 11.70 29.98
N THR A 340 -3.51 11.67 28.90
CA THR A 340 -4.97 11.91 28.94
C THR A 340 -5.74 10.80 29.67
N THR A 341 -5.18 9.59 29.78
CA THR A 341 -5.85 8.39 30.32
C THR A 341 -5.53 8.15 31.81
N LEU A 342 -4.54 8.87 32.37
CA LEU A 342 -4.00 8.67 33.73
C LEU A 342 -4.95 9.03 34.89
N ASN A 343 -6.13 9.59 34.61
CA ASN A 343 -7.16 9.88 35.62
C ASN A 343 -8.05 8.67 35.97
N ALA A 344 -7.78 7.48 35.41
CA ALA A 344 -8.49 6.23 35.72
C ALA A 344 -7.55 5.21 36.41
N PRO A 345 -7.73 4.91 37.72
CA PRO A 345 -6.74 4.19 38.54
C PRO A 345 -6.52 2.71 38.17
N THR A 346 -7.33 2.11 37.30
CA THR A 346 -7.21 0.69 36.89
C THR A 346 -6.63 0.50 35.48
N GLN A 347 -6.28 1.56 34.76
CA GLN A 347 -6.06 1.52 33.31
C GLN A 347 -4.59 1.44 32.85
N ARG A 348 -3.63 1.25 33.77
CA ARG A 348 -2.19 1.24 33.47
C ARG A 348 -1.69 0.11 32.55
N VAL A 349 -2.55 -0.85 32.15
CA VAL A 349 -2.16 -2.03 31.35
C VAL A 349 -2.79 -2.05 29.93
N ARG A 350 -3.60 -1.07 29.52
CA ARG A 350 -4.46 -1.19 28.33
C ARG A 350 -4.30 -0.05 27.31
N CYS A 351 -3.14 0.12 26.70
CA CYS A 351 -2.90 1.23 25.75
C CYS A 351 -2.15 0.79 24.48
N LYS A 352 -2.65 -0.27 23.84
CA LYS A 352 -2.27 -0.58 22.45
C LYS A 352 -3.08 0.31 21.52
N ILE A 353 -2.41 1.03 20.61
CA ILE A 353 -3.10 1.71 19.51
C ILE A 353 -3.53 0.66 18.48
N LEU A 354 -4.79 0.67 18.07
CA LEU A 354 -5.28 -0.27 17.06
C LEU A 354 -4.94 0.24 15.66
N LEU A 355 -4.55 -0.65 14.75
CA LEU A 355 -4.35 -0.37 13.33
C LEU A 355 -5.30 -1.29 12.56
N VAL A 356 -6.54 -0.85 12.40
CA VAL A 356 -7.61 -1.63 11.76
C VAL A 356 -7.49 -1.50 10.25
N ILE A 357 -7.44 -2.63 9.54
CA ILE A 357 -7.55 -2.69 8.08
C ILE A 357 -8.87 -3.39 7.77
N ASP A 358 -9.91 -2.63 7.50
CA ASP A 358 -11.24 -3.16 7.19
C ASP A 358 -11.36 -3.54 5.71
N ASP A 359 -12.24 -4.51 5.44
CA ASP A 359 -12.40 -5.14 4.12
C ASP A 359 -11.07 -5.56 3.46
N ALA A 360 -10.14 -6.08 4.27
CA ALA A 360 -8.81 -6.49 3.87
C ALA A 360 -8.80 -7.51 2.71
N GLN A 361 -9.91 -8.22 2.45
CA GLN A 361 -10.05 -9.11 1.30
C GLN A 361 -9.88 -8.39 -0.04
N ASN A 362 -10.17 -7.09 -0.11
CA ASN A 362 -10.03 -6.32 -1.35
C ASN A 362 -8.55 -6.14 -1.73
N LEU A 363 -7.68 -5.95 -0.73
CA LEU A 363 -6.22 -5.89 -0.94
C LEU A 363 -5.59 -7.26 -1.27
N ARG A 364 -6.35 -8.37 -1.10
CA ARG A 364 -5.93 -9.70 -1.57
C ARG A 364 -6.17 -9.88 -3.06
N LYS A 365 -7.32 -9.41 -3.56
CA LYS A 365 -7.72 -9.55 -4.98
C LYS A 365 -6.83 -8.74 -5.92
N MET A 366 -6.21 -7.69 -5.39
CA MET A 366 -5.32 -6.81 -6.14
C MET A 366 -3.90 -7.41 -6.15
N GLU A 367 -3.48 -7.84 -7.35
CA GLU A 367 -2.13 -8.25 -7.72
C GLU A 367 -1.61 -9.55 -7.07
N PHE A 368 -2.13 -10.68 -7.57
CA PHE A 368 -1.35 -11.92 -7.60
C PHE A 368 -0.09 -11.67 -8.45
N GLY A 369 1.08 -11.52 -7.84
CA GLY A 369 2.36 -11.57 -8.58
C GLY A 369 3.44 -10.54 -8.24
N ALA A 370 3.15 -9.49 -7.44
CA ALA A 370 4.05 -8.34 -7.34
C ALA A 370 5.08 -8.39 -6.18
N PHE A 371 4.93 -9.29 -5.20
CA PHE A 371 5.77 -9.29 -3.98
C PHE A 371 6.31 -10.69 -3.62
N PRO A 372 7.50 -11.09 -4.12
CA PRO A 372 8.09 -12.39 -3.77
C PRO A 372 8.65 -12.40 -2.35
N SER A 373 8.52 -13.52 -1.64
CA SER A 373 9.03 -13.67 -0.26
C SER A 373 10.42 -14.29 -0.13
N ARG A 374 10.96 -14.92 -1.18
CA ARG A 374 12.32 -15.48 -1.22
C ARG A 374 12.90 -15.36 -2.63
N PRO A 375 14.23 -15.21 -2.76
CA PRO A 375 14.86 -15.41 -4.06
C PRO A 375 14.79 -16.91 -4.40
N VAL A 376 14.17 -17.25 -5.55
CA VAL A 376 14.38 -18.47 -6.38
C VAL A 376 13.23 -19.54 -6.47
N ARG A 377 12.88 -19.84 -7.73
CA ARG A 377 12.42 -21.09 -8.42
C ARG A 377 10.97 -21.61 -8.48
N SER A 378 9.99 -21.08 -7.77
CA SER A 378 8.59 -21.49 -8.02
C SER A 378 7.63 -20.31 -7.95
N ASP A 379 6.59 -20.35 -8.78
CA ASP A 379 5.49 -19.37 -8.81
C ASP A 379 4.62 -19.39 -7.53
N ASP A 380 4.91 -20.30 -6.60
CA ASP A 380 4.13 -20.57 -5.37
C ASP A 380 4.25 -19.49 -4.26
N PHE A 381 5.03 -18.42 -4.42
CA PHE A 381 5.32 -17.49 -3.31
C PHE A 381 5.12 -16.00 -3.64
N MET A 382 4.16 -15.69 -4.51
CA MET A 382 3.74 -14.31 -4.77
C MET A 382 2.71 -13.84 -3.73
N ARG A 383 2.96 -12.69 -3.08
CA ARG A 383 2.10 -12.16 -2.01
C ARG A 383 1.23 -11.00 -2.49
N PRO A 384 -0.01 -10.87 -1.97
CA PRO A 384 -0.89 -9.73 -2.28
C PRO A 384 -0.43 -8.44 -1.58
N ILE A 385 -0.91 -7.27 -2.04
CA ILE A 385 -0.63 -5.93 -1.47
C ILE A 385 -0.94 -5.85 0.03
N LEU A 386 -1.89 -6.64 0.53
CA LEU A 386 -2.18 -6.73 1.96
C LEU A 386 -0.93 -7.04 2.80
N TYR A 387 -0.04 -7.90 2.30
CA TYR A 387 1.17 -8.30 3.02
C TYR A 387 2.14 -7.13 3.28
N PRO A 388 2.65 -6.42 2.26
CA PRO A 388 3.54 -5.29 2.49
C PRO A 388 2.87 -4.13 3.25
N LEU A 389 1.55 -3.93 3.14
CA LEU A 389 0.84 -2.96 3.98
C LEU A 389 0.93 -3.33 5.47
N VAL A 390 0.55 -4.57 5.83
CA VAL A 390 0.63 -5.06 7.22
C VAL A 390 2.06 -5.00 7.75
N GLN A 391 3.05 -5.42 6.95
CA GLN A 391 4.45 -5.37 7.33
C GLN A 391 4.98 -3.95 7.55
N GLY A 392 4.56 -3.00 6.71
CA GLY A 392 4.87 -1.58 6.90
C GLY A 392 4.29 -1.04 8.20
N LEU A 393 3.02 -1.35 8.48
CA LEU A 393 2.35 -0.96 9.73
C LEU A 393 2.96 -1.64 10.96
N CYS A 394 3.47 -2.86 10.85
CA CYS A 394 4.20 -3.50 11.96
C CYS A 394 5.55 -2.82 12.28
N LYS A 395 6.07 -1.97 11.40
CA LYS A 395 7.34 -1.24 11.60
C LYS A 395 7.16 0.13 12.28
N ILE A 396 5.94 0.51 12.66
CA ILE A 396 5.69 1.83 13.29
C ILE A 396 6.31 1.97 14.70
N ALA A 397 6.68 0.85 15.34
CA ALA A 397 7.33 0.82 16.64
C ALA A 397 8.15 -0.47 16.82
N HIS A 398 9.20 -0.40 17.66
CA HIS A 398 10.08 -1.54 17.95
C HIS A 398 9.50 -2.55 18.94
N GLY A 399 8.33 -2.29 19.52
CA GLY A 399 7.73 -3.12 20.58
C GLY A 399 6.29 -3.53 20.28
N THR A 400 5.99 -4.82 20.44
CA THR A 400 4.69 -5.44 20.13
C THR A 400 3.56 -5.07 21.09
N ASN A 401 3.90 -4.50 22.25
CA ASN A 401 2.93 -4.02 23.24
C ASN A 401 2.43 -2.59 23.00
N SER A 402 2.89 -1.94 21.92
CA SER A 402 2.53 -0.55 21.64
C SER A 402 1.33 -0.38 20.71
N PHE A 403 1.07 -1.37 19.87
CA PHE A 403 -0.02 -1.37 18.90
C PHE A 403 -0.57 -2.78 18.66
N CYS A 404 -1.68 -2.86 17.94
CA CYS A 404 -2.21 -4.11 17.40
C CYS A 404 -2.78 -3.88 15.99
N VAL A 405 -2.27 -4.58 14.99
CA VAL A 405 -2.83 -4.60 13.63
C VAL A 405 -4.01 -5.56 13.60
N VAL A 406 -5.16 -5.08 13.13
CA VAL A 406 -6.43 -5.81 13.11
C VAL A 406 -6.93 -5.87 11.67
N PRO A 407 -6.42 -6.79 10.84
CA PRO A 407 -6.98 -7.03 9.52
C PRO A 407 -8.34 -7.70 9.68
N CYS A 408 -9.35 -7.14 9.00
CA CYS A 408 -10.75 -7.53 9.11
C CYS A 408 -11.32 -7.84 7.73
N GLY A 409 -12.05 -8.95 7.59
CA GLY A 409 -12.60 -9.33 6.28
C GLY A 409 -13.39 -10.64 6.25
N THR A 410 -13.90 -11.00 5.07
CA THR A 410 -14.67 -12.24 4.87
C THR A 410 -13.77 -13.48 4.84
N THR A 411 -14.30 -14.62 5.32
CA THR A 411 -13.68 -15.95 5.57
C THR A 411 -12.77 -16.56 4.50
N SER A 412 -12.60 -15.92 3.35
CA SER A 412 -11.60 -16.33 2.36
C SER A 412 -10.18 -15.94 2.75
N ILE A 413 -9.93 -14.99 3.66
CA ILE A 413 -8.57 -14.58 4.08
C ILE A 413 -7.79 -15.67 4.85
N CYS A 414 -8.42 -16.82 5.14
CA CYS A 414 -7.86 -17.89 5.98
C CYS A 414 -6.57 -18.59 5.46
N ASP A 415 -6.07 -18.28 4.27
CA ASP A 415 -4.72 -18.71 3.82
C ASP A 415 -3.64 -17.77 4.39
N MET A 416 -3.60 -17.68 5.72
CA MET A 416 -2.65 -16.85 6.48
C MET A 416 -1.24 -17.46 6.55
N ASP A 417 -0.95 -18.56 5.86
CA ASP A 417 0.43 -19.07 5.63
C ASP A 417 1.33 -17.93 5.11
N VAL A 418 0.74 -16.99 4.36
CA VAL A 418 1.39 -15.77 3.87
C VAL A 418 1.74 -14.79 4.98
N LEU A 419 1.02 -14.71 6.09
CA LEU A 419 1.36 -13.84 7.23
C LEU A 419 2.12 -14.57 8.35
N GLU A 420 2.07 -15.90 8.39
CA GLU A 420 2.86 -16.75 9.31
C GLU A 420 4.38 -16.66 9.08
N ASP A 421 4.81 -16.67 7.81
CA ASP A 421 6.24 -16.74 7.44
C ASP A 421 6.99 -15.40 7.61
N SER A 422 6.39 -14.44 8.29
CA SER A 422 6.79 -13.04 8.31
C SER A 422 7.67 -12.60 9.49
N GLY A 423 8.45 -13.54 10.03
CA GLY A 423 9.60 -13.30 10.91
C GLY A 423 9.32 -12.75 12.31
N SER A 424 8.13 -12.20 12.57
CA SER A 424 7.70 -11.67 13.88
C SER A 424 6.63 -12.51 14.58
N VAL A 425 6.17 -13.59 13.93
CA VAL A 425 5.12 -14.49 14.41
C VAL A 425 5.74 -15.87 14.63
N PRO A 426 5.69 -16.47 15.83
CA PRO A 426 6.22 -17.81 16.05
C PRO A 426 5.49 -18.85 15.18
N LYS A 427 6.23 -19.85 14.68
CA LYS A 427 5.62 -21.02 13.99
C LYS A 427 4.55 -21.65 14.90
N GLY A 428 3.34 -21.84 14.39
CA GLY A 428 2.20 -22.38 15.16
C GLY A 428 1.36 -21.33 15.90
N TYR A 429 1.61 -20.04 15.69
CA TYR A 429 0.81 -18.94 16.25
C TYR A 429 -0.70 -19.07 15.98
N PHE A 430 -1.11 -19.51 14.78
CA PHE A 430 -2.52 -19.74 14.46
C PHE A 430 -3.11 -20.99 15.11
N ALA A 431 -2.29 -21.99 15.48
CA ALA A 431 -2.73 -23.13 16.29
C ALA A 431 -3.04 -22.72 17.75
N GLU A 432 -2.34 -21.71 18.29
CA GLU A 432 -2.63 -21.10 19.60
C GLU A 432 -3.78 -20.07 19.58
N LEU A 433 -4.17 -19.59 18.38
CA LEU A 433 -5.29 -18.67 18.23
C LEU A 433 -6.65 -19.34 18.50
N GLY A 434 -6.72 -20.68 18.59
CA GLY A 434 -8.00 -21.41 18.55
C GLY A 434 -8.70 -21.19 17.21
N PRO A 435 -9.86 -21.80 16.94
CA PRO A 435 -10.65 -21.34 15.81
C PRO A 435 -10.87 -19.83 16.03
N PHE A 436 -10.87 -19.12 14.92
CA PHE A 436 -11.37 -17.77 14.67
C PHE A 436 -12.25 -17.21 15.80
N THR A 437 -12.34 -15.89 15.97
CA THR A 437 -13.47 -15.36 16.76
C THR A 437 -14.73 -15.77 16.01
N ASP A 438 -15.27 -16.94 16.36
CA ASP A 438 -16.26 -17.64 15.57
C ASP A 438 -17.55 -16.92 15.85
N PHE A 439 -18.13 -16.33 14.81
CA PHE A 439 -19.47 -15.76 14.87
C PHE A 439 -20.53 -16.89 14.89
N GLN A 440 -20.13 -18.16 15.09
CA GLN A 440 -20.98 -19.36 14.97
C GLN A 440 -22.09 -19.51 16.01
N ASP A 441 -22.14 -18.70 17.07
CA ASP A 441 -23.17 -18.81 18.12
C ASP A 441 -23.99 -17.53 18.30
N TRP A 442 -24.53 -16.96 17.21
CA TRP A 442 -25.24 -15.67 17.25
C TRP A 442 -26.75 -15.86 16.96
N GLU A 443 -27.51 -16.35 17.95
CA GLU A 443 -28.97 -16.13 18.07
C GLU A 443 -29.26 -14.78 18.73
#